data_AF-A0A7X6P1B2-F1
#
_entry.id   AF-A0A7X6P1B2-F1
#
_cell.length_a   1.000
_cell.length_b   1.000
_cell.length_c   1.000
_cell.angle_alpha   90.00
_cell.angle_beta   90.00
_cell.angle_gamma   90.00
#
_symmetry.space_group_name_H-M   'P 1'
#
loop_
_entity.id
_entity.type
_entity.pdbx_description
1 polymer ?
#
loop_
_entity_poly.entity_id
_entity_poly.type
_entity_poly.pdbx_seq_one_letter_code
_entity_poly.pdbx_strand_id
1 'polypeptide(L)'
;GVHRIIHHSGYSDAIDIPALLADEAPLYTPLRFDHATFVLGRETLRVTDRPGMAKWREHLFVFMLRNATPADAFFKLPPDQTIELGVQVEI
;
A
#
# COMPACT_ATOMS: atom_id res chain seq x y z
N GLY A 1 -13.56 -2.44 -20.31
CA GLY A 1 -12.73 -1.22 -20.41
C GLY A 1 -11.78 -1.15 -19.23
N VAL A 2 -10.72 -0.36 -19.32
CA VAL A 2 -9.79 -0.11 -18.21
C VAL A 2 -9.78 1.39 -17.95
N HIS A 3 -9.95 1.80 -16.71
CA HIS A 3 -9.93 3.20 -16.29
C HIS A 3 -8.73 3.43 -15.37
N ARG A 4 -8.10 4.61 -15.46
CA ARG A 4 -7.01 5.02 -14.58
C ARG A 4 -7.36 6.34 -13.93
N ILE A 5 -7.33 6.36 -12.60
CA ILE A 5 -7.49 7.56 -11.78
C ILE A 5 -6.13 7.81 -11.12
N ILE A 6 -5.66 9.06 -11.14
CA ILE A 6 -4.42 9.48 -10.52
C ILE A 6 -4.78 10.57 -9.50
N HIS A 7 -4.45 10.33 -8.23
CA HIS A 7 -4.64 11.28 -7.15
C HIS A 7 -3.28 11.68 -6.57
N HIS A 8 -3.13 12.95 -6.20
CA HIS A 8 -1.91 13.50 -5.65
C HIS A 8 -2.16 13.93 -4.19
N SER A 9 -1.39 13.37 -3.26
CA SER A 9 -1.43 13.72 -1.84
C SER A 9 -0.01 14.01 -1.32
N GLY A 10 0.09 14.83 -0.29
CA GLY A 10 1.33 15.12 0.44
C GLY A 10 1.74 13.99 1.40
N TYR A 11 2.99 14.05 1.87
CA TYR A 11 3.57 13.02 2.73
C TYR A 11 2.82 12.82 4.07
N SER A 12 2.28 13.90 4.63
CA SER A 12 1.57 13.88 5.91
C SER A 12 0.05 13.98 5.76
N ASP A 13 -0.46 13.91 4.54
CA ASP A 13 -1.90 13.99 4.31
C ASP A 13 -2.57 12.70 4.77
N ALA A 14 -3.75 12.84 5.37
CA ALA A 14 -4.59 11.68 5.68
C ALA A 14 -5.27 11.21 4.39
N ILE A 15 -5.01 9.97 3.99
CA ILE A 15 -5.56 9.39 2.76
C ILE A 15 -6.68 8.42 3.12
N ASP A 16 -7.83 8.59 2.47
CA ASP A 16 -9.00 7.72 2.62
C ASP A 16 -9.46 7.31 1.22
N ILE A 17 -8.94 6.18 0.74
CA ILE A 17 -9.18 5.73 -0.64
C ILE A 17 -10.66 5.43 -0.89
N PRO A 18 -11.40 4.73 -0.01
CA PRO A 18 -12.82 4.50 -0.22
C PRO A 18 -13.64 5.79 -0.32
N ALA A 19 -13.40 6.76 0.57
CA ALA A 19 -14.10 8.05 0.53
C ALA A 19 -13.77 8.83 -0.75
N LEU A 20 -12.50 8.89 -1.12
CA LEU A 20 -12.04 9.56 -2.34
C LEU A 20 -12.66 8.95 -3.59
N LEU A 21 -12.73 7.61 -3.67
CA LEU A 21 -13.37 6.93 -4.78
C LEU A 21 -14.88 7.17 -4.81
N ALA A 22 -15.55 7.27 -3.66
CA ALA A 22 -16.97 7.58 -3.62
C ALA A 22 -17.27 8.99 -4.14
N ASP A 23 -16.41 9.97 -3.83
CA ASP A 23 -16.60 11.37 -4.19
C ASP A 23 -16.13 11.69 -5.61
N GLU A 24 -14.94 11.22 -6.02
CA GLU A 24 -14.30 11.61 -7.27
C GLU A 24 -14.57 10.64 -8.43
N ALA A 25 -14.65 9.33 -8.17
CA ALA A 25 -14.71 8.35 -9.26
C ALA A 25 -15.97 8.43 -10.15
N PRO A 26 -17.17 8.79 -9.63
CA PRO A 26 -18.36 8.98 -10.48
C PRO A 26 -18.19 10.03 -11.59
N LEU A 27 -17.24 10.96 -11.44
CA LEU A 27 -16.92 11.96 -12.47
C LEU A 27 -16.17 11.36 -13.67
N TYR A 28 -15.53 10.20 -13.50
CA TYR A 28 -14.63 9.59 -14.48
C TYR A 28 -15.09 8.21 -14.95
N THR A 29 -15.95 7.54 -14.19
CA THR A 29 -16.43 6.19 -14.51
C THR A 29 -17.78 5.88 -13.86
N PRO A 30 -18.67 5.12 -14.52
CA PRO A 30 -19.92 4.65 -13.91
C PRO A 30 -19.74 3.44 -12.98
N LEU A 31 -18.49 3.00 -12.74
CA LEU A 31 -18.20 1.86 -11.88
C LEU A 31 -18.53 2.19 -10.41
N ARG A 32 -19.10 1.20 -9.72
CA ARG A 32 -19.33 1.27 -8.26
C ARG A 32 -18.21 0.54 -7.52
N PHE A 33 -17.67 1.18 -6.49
CA PHE A 33 -16.53 0.68 -5.72
C PHE A 33 -16.90 0.02 -4.40
N ASP A 34 -18.19 0.02 -4.03
CA ASP A 34 -18.74 -0.61 -2.83
C ASP A 34 -18.58 -2.13 -2.80
N HIS A 35 -18.37 -2.76 -3.96
CA HIS A 35 -18.09 -4.18 -4.13
C HIS A 35 -16.75 -4.44 -4.83
N ALA A 36 -15.86 -3.44 -4.88
CA ALA A 36 -14.56 -3.61 -5.52
C ALA A 36 -13.65 -4.48 -4.65
N THR A 37 -12.80 -5.27 -5.31
CA THR A 37 -11.66 -5.89 -4.63
C THR A 37 -10.44 -4.98 -4.77
N PHE A 38 -9.93 -4.51 -3.65
CA PHE A 38 -8.66 -3.79 -3.57
C PHE A 38 -7.52 -4.79 -3.54
N VAL A 39 -6.52 -4.56 -4.37
CA VAL A 39 -5.31 -5.39 -4.41
C VAL A 39 -4.12 -4.53 -4.01
N LEU A 40 -3.44 -4.94 -2.95
CA LEU A 40 -2.29 -4.22 -2.40
C LEU A 40 -1.04 -5.09 -2.49
N GLY A 41 0.05 -4.55 -3.03
CA GLY A 41 1.36 -5.18 -2.99
C GLY A 41 1.96 -5.07 -1.58
N ARG A 42 2.42 -6.18 -1.01
CA ARG A 42 3.15 -6.17 0.26
C ARG A 42 4.57 -6.68 0.04
N GLU A 43 5.56 -5.84 0.31
CA GLU A 43 6.96 -6.23 0.24
C GLU A 43 7.42 -6.74 1.60
N THR A 44 8.03 -7.92 1.62
CA THR A 44 8.66 -8.47 2.82
C THR A 44 10.17 -8.49 2.62
N LEU A 45 10.89 -7.82 3.52
CA LEU A 45 12.35 -7.72 3.44
C LEU A 45 13.02 -8.82 4.26
N ARG A 46 14.00 -9.48 3.63
CA ARG A 46 14.88 -10.45 4.28
C ARG A 46 16.31 -9.94 4.24
N VAL A 47 16.96 -9.89 5.41
CA VAL A 47 18.39 -9.59 5.54
C VAL A 47 19.18 -10.74 4.93
N THR A 48 20.06 -10.45 3.99
CA THR A 48 20.96 -11.43 3.37
C THR A 48 22.44 -11.05 3.57
N ASP A 49 23.36 -11.99 3.32
CA ASP A 49 24.80 -11.72 3.38
C ASP A 49 25.34 -11.02 2.10
N ARG A 50 24.47 -10.44 1.27
CA ARG A 50 24.90 -9.77 0.05
C ARG A 50 25.65 -8.47 0.39
N PRO A 51 26.66 -8.09 -0.41
CA PRO A 51 27.32 -6.80 -0.24
C PRO A 51 26.31 -5.67 -0.40
N GLY A 52 26.07 -4.91 0.67
CA GLY A 52 25.06 -3.86 0.72
C GLY A 52 25.33 -2.86 1.84
N MET A 53 24.41 -2.74 2.79
CA MET A 53 24.56 -1.85 3.94
C MET A 53 25.35 -2.54 5.06
N ALA A 54 25.80 -1.78 6.07
CA ALA A 54 26.35 -2.41 7.26
C ALA A 54 25.25 -3.23 7.95
N LYS A 55 25.54 -4.48 8.36
CA LYS A 55 24.54 -5.40 8.94
C LYS A 55 23.67 -4.78 10.03
N TRP A 56 24.24 -3.96 10.90
CA TRP A 56 23.46 -3.29 11.97
C TRP A 56 22.41 -2.31 11.42
N ARG A 57 22.66 -1.66 10.27
CA ARG A 57 21.70 -0.78 9.59
C ARG A 57 20.56 -1.58 8.97
N GLU A 58 20.85 -2.75 8.40
CA GLU A 58 19.83 -3.65 7.84
C GLU A 58 18.88 -4.13 8.93
N HIS A 59 19.41 -4.53 10.09
CA HIS A 59 18.60 -4.94 11.23
C HIS A 59 17.72 -3.78 11.74
N LEU A 60 18.29 -2.57 11.87
CA LEU A 60 17.52 -1.39 12.28
C LEU A 60 16.39 -1.08 11.28
N PHE A 61 16.69 -1.11 9.98
CA PHE A 61 15.70 -0.85 8.93
C PHE A 61 14.56 -1.86 8.95
N VAL A 62 14.88 -3.16 9.03
CA VAL A 62 13.88 -4.23 9.13
C VAL A 62 13.05 -4.08 10.40
N PHE A 63 13.67 -3.69 11.53
CA PHE A 63 12.92 -3.42 12.75
C PHE A 63 11.94 -2.25 12.58
N MET A 64 12.37 -1.12 12.00
CA MET A 64 11.47 0.01 11.73
C MET A 64 10.33 -0.38 10.78
N LEU A 65 10.63 -1.08 9.69
CA LEU A 65 9.63 -1.50 8.71
C LEU A 65 8.56 -2.40 9.34
N ARG A 66 8.94 -3.32 10.22
CA ARG A 66 7.99 -4.20 10.94
C ARG A 66 7.07 -3.44 11.90
N ASN A 67 7.49 -2.27 12.37
CA ASN A 67 6.70 -1.42 13.26
C ASN A 67 5.94 -0.32 12.51
N ALA A 68 6.12 -0.20 11.19
CA ALA A 68 5.41 0.79 10.39
C ALA A 68 3.94 0.42 10.26
N THR A 69 3.09 1.45 10.13
CA THR A 69 1.68 1.26 9.82
C THR A 69 1.55 0.51 8.49
N PRO A 70 0.79 -0.59 8.44
CA PRO A 70 0.61 -1.32 7.19
C PRO A 70 -0.24 -0.49 6.21
N ALA A 71 -0.01 -0.69 4.92
CA ALA A 71 -0.55 0.20 3.90
C ALA A 71 -2.08 0.10 3.77
N ASP A 72 -2.69 -1.06 4.01
CA ASP A 72 -4.14 -1.25 4.09
C ASP A 72 -4.78 -0.34 5.15
N ALA A 73 -4.17 -0.28 6.35
CA ALA A 73 -4.62 0.60 7.42
C ALA A 73 -4.36 2.08 7.11
N PHE A 74 -3.20 2.41 6.51
CA PHE A 74 -2.88 3.78 6.12
C PHE A 74 -3.86 4.35 5.09
N PHE A 75 -4.25 3.55 4.10
CA PHE A 75 -5.23 3.92 3.07
C PHE A 75 -6.70 3.67 3.47
N LYS A 76 -6.93 3.15 4.69
CA LYS A 76 -8.23 2.82 5.27
C LYS A 76 -9.06 1.86 4.41
N LEU A 77 -8.40 0.88 3.79
CA LEU A 77 -9.09 -0.09 2.95
C LEU A 77 -9.93 -1.05 3.80
N PRO A 78 -11.17 -1.39 3.38
CA PRO A 78 -11.99 -2.38 4.08
C PRO A 78 -11.31 -3.76 4.05
N PRO A 79 -11.09 -4.42 5.20
CA PRO A 79 -10.40 -5.72 5.24
C PRO A 79 -11.10 -6.83 4.46
N ASP A 80 -12.44 -6.80 4.39
CA ASP A 80 -13.28 -7.75 3.66
C ASP A 80 -13.19 -7.58 2.13
N GLN A 81 -12.69 -6.42 1.68
CA GLN A 81 -12.56 -6.08 0.26
C GLN A 81 -11.10 -6.05 -0.20
N THR A 82 -10.14 -6.31 0.70
CA THR A 82 -8.71 -6.14 0.42
C THR A 82 -7.97 -7.46 0.34
N ILE A 83 -7.22 -7.65 -0.74
CA ILE A 83 -6.32 -8.79 -0.94
C ILE A 83 -4.89 -8.27 -1.00
N GLU A 84 -4.02 -8.84 -0.18
CA GLU A 84 -2.59 -8.55 -0.20
C GLU A 84 -1.83 -9.55 -1.06
N LEU A 85 -1.05 -9.05 -2.01
CA LEU A 85 -0.14 -9.85 -2.83
C LEU A 85 1.28 -9.61 -2.35
N GLY A 86 1.82 -10.59 -1.63
CA GLY A 86 3.17 -10.55 -1.08
C GLY A 86 4.25 -10.83 -2.11
N VAL A 87 5.30 -10.01 -2.14
CA VAL A 87 6.57 -10.31 -2.83
C VAL A 87 7.70 -10.26 -1.81
N GLN A 88 8.59 -11.25 -1.85
CA GLN A 88 9.78 -11.27 -1.00
C GLN A 88 10.94 -10.59 -1.71
N VAL A 89 11.52 -9.57 -1.08
CA VAL A 89 12.67 -8.82 -1.60
C VAL A 89 13.86 -9.05 -0.68
N GLU A 90 15.02 -9.29 -1.28
CA GLU A 90 16.28 -9.50 -0.57
C GLU A 90 17.11 -8.22 -0.60
N ILE A 91 17.61 -7.83 0.56
CA ILE A 91 18.57 -6.72 0.75
C ILE A 91 19.88 -7.23 1.30
#